data_AF-A0A1B6EX06-F1
#
_entry.id   AF-A0A1B6EX06-F1
#
_cell.length_a   1.000
_cell.length_b   1.000
_cell.length_c   1.000
_cell.angle_alpha   90.00
_cell.angle_beta   90.00
_cell.angle_gamma   90.00
#
_symmetry.space_group_name_H-M   'P 1'
#
loop_
_entity.id
_entity.type
_entity.pdbx_description
1 polymer ?
#
loop_
_entity_poly.entity_id
_entity_poly.type
_entity_poly.pdbx_seq_one_letter_code
_entity_poly.pdbx_strand_id
1 'polypeptide(L)'
;SWDDGGLFVFSLKMASQFFKKVVASRVPLARCYSGEMRKATIIPGDGIGPEISAAVQKIFAAANVPVEWESVDVTPVRGPDGKFGIPQEAIDSMNRNKVGLKGPLMTPVGKGHRSLNLALRKEFNLYANVRPCRSLEGYQTLYDDVDVITIRENTEG
;
A
#
# COMPACT_ATOMS: atom_id res chain seq x y z
N SER A 1 65.14 27.87 -34.49
CA SER A 1 64.89 26.65 -35.28
C SER A 1 63.86 25.82 -34.55
N TRP A 2 62.74 25.54 -35.21
CA TRP A 2 61.71 24.53 -34.90
C TRP A 2 60.84 24.72 -33.64
N ASP A 3 59.68 25.31 -33.89
CA ASP A 3 58.31 24.76 -33.74
C ASP A 3 57.73 24.36 -32.35
N ASP A 4 56.67 25.12 -32.02
CA ASP A 4 55.29 24.72 -31.71
C ASP A 4 54.86 24.04 -30.41
N GLY A 5 53.96 24.76 -29.70
CA GLY A 5 52.63 24.26 -29.30
C GLY A 5 52.53 23.38 -28.06
N GLY A 6 52.11 23.94 -26.92
CA GLY A 6 51.84 23.16 -25.71
C GLY A 6 51.04 23.89 -24.63
N LEU A 7 49.72 23.77 -24.72
CA LEU A 7 48.67 23.84 -23.69
C LEU A 7 48.99 24.37 -22.27
N PHE A 8 48.18 25.36 -21.87
CA PHE A 8 47.92 25.80 -20.50
C PHE A 8 47.71 24.63 -19.52
N VAL A 9 48.56 24.52 -18.49
CA VAL A 9 48.30 23.71 -17.29
C VAL A 9 48.06 24.68 -16.13
N PHE A 10 46.82 25.15 -15.98
CA PHE A 10 46.38 25.82 -14.76
C PHE A 10 45.72 24.82 -13.82
N SER A 11 46.45 24.53 -12.74
CA SER A 11 45.99 24.17 -11.39
C SER A 11 44.48 23.99 -11.20
N LEU A 12 44.00 22.74 -11.25
CA LEU A 12 42.65 22.37 -10.82
C LEU A 12 42.68 21.84 -9.38
N LYS A 13 43.05 22.69 -8.42
CA LYS A 13 42.94 22.41 -6.98
C LYS A 13 41.66 22.98 -6.34
N MET A 14 40.61 23.17 -7.14
CA MET A 14 39.35 23.75 -6.67
C MET A 14 38.12 23.04 -7.29
N ALA A 15 38.05 21.71 -7.11
CA ALA A 15 36.84 20.94 -7.46
C ALA A 15 36.59 19.73 -6.54
N SER A 16 37.14 19.76 -5.30
CA SER A 16 36.98 18.66 -4.33
C SER A 16 36.07 19.02 -3.14
N GLN A 17 35.71 20.30 -2.96
CA GLN A 17 34.87 20.74 -1.83
C GLN A 17 33.38 20.92 -2.17
N PHE A 18 32.96 20.68 -3.41
CA PHE A 18 31.55 20.77 -3.83
C PHE A 18 30.83 19.43 -3.97
N PHE A 19 31.52 18.29 -3.87
CA PHE A 19 30.91 16.96 -4.00
C PHE A 19 30.61 16.24 -2.67
N LYS A 20 30.96 16.85 -1.52
CA LYS A 20 30.65 16.29 -0.19
C LYS A 20 29.37 16.84 0.46
N LYS A 21 28.66 17.76 -0.20
CA LYS A 21 27.46 18.44 0.36
C LYS A 21 26.12 17.98 -0.23
N VAL A 22 26.14 17.05 -1.19
CA VAL A 22 24.91 16.56 -1.88
C VAL A 22 24.50 15.15 -1.43
N VAL A 23 25.34 14.42 -0.69
CA VAL A 23 25.04 13.04 -0.22
C VAL A 23 24.48 12.98 1.21
N ALA A 24 24.17 14.13 1.82
CA ALA A 24 23.64 14.20 3.18
C ALA A 24 22.40 15.11 3.25
N SER A 25 21.37 14.76 2.49
CA SER A 25 20.00 15.17 2.82
C SER A 25 19.05 14.00 2.63
N ARG A 26 19.32 12.90 3.35
CA ARG A 26 18.19 12.08 3.82
C ARG A 26 17.47 12.97 4.83
N VAL A 27 16.48 13.73 4.36
CA VAL A 27 15.49 14.32 5.24
C VAL A 27 15.00 13.14 6.08
N PRO A 28 15.23 13.09 7.41
CA PRO A 28 14.54 12.11 8.22
C PRO A 28 13.08 12.45 8.00
N LEU A 29 12.37 11.56 7.31
CA LEU A 29 10.94 11.68 7.14
C LEU A 29 10.35 11.36 8.52
N ALA A 30 10.51 12.28 9.46
CA ALA A 30 9.72 12.35 10.67
C ALA A 30 8.31 12.64 10.17
N ARG A 31 7.63 11.59 9.69
CA ARG A 31 6.19 11.62 9.51
C ARG A 31 5.66 11.95 10.89
N CYS A 32 5.15 13.16 11.04
CA CYS A 32 4.30 13.52 12.16
C CYS A 32 3.05 12.65 12.04
N TYR A 33 3.13 11.41 12.56
CA TYR A 33 1.95 10.59 12.73
C TYR A 33 1.16 11.22 13.89
N SER A 34 -0.12 11.52 13.67
CA SER A 34 -1.02 11.88 14.78
C SER A 34 -0.97 10.74 15.80
N GLY A 35 -0.76 11.08 17.08
CA GLY A 35 -0.82 10.12 18.18
C GLY A 35 -2.26 9.79 18.60
N GLU A 36 -3.25 10.36 17.94
CA GLU A 36 -4.66 10.13 18.25
C GLU A 36 -5.06 8.73 17.83
N MET A 37 -5.79 8.04 18.73
CA MET A 37 -6.36 6.74 18.44
C MET A 37 -7.34 6.86 17.26
N ARG A 38 -7.12 6.06 16.21
CA ARG A 38 -8.04 5.98 15.07
C ARG A 38 -8.69 4.61 15.00
N LYS A 39 -10.00 4.60 14.78
CA LYS A 39 -10.71 3.35 14.48
C LYS A 39 -10.47 2.98 13.02
N ALA A 40 -10.15 1.71 12.77
CA ALA A 40 -10.01 1.15 11.45
C ALA A 40 -10.79 -0.15 11.36
N THR A 41 -11.54 -0.32 10.27
CA THR A 41 -12.30 -1.54 10.03
C THR A 41 -11.35 -2.67 9.60
N ILE A 42 -11.46 -3.86 10.16
CA ILE A 42 -10.72 -5.03 9.72
C ILE A 42 -11.69 -6.11 9.23
N ILE A 43 -11.42 -6.62 8.03
CA ILE A 43 -12.13 -7.74 7.43
C ILE A 43 -11.13 -8.90 7.37
N PRO A 44 -11.21 -9.89 8.27
CA PRO A 44 -10.24 -10.98 8.32
C PRO A 44 -10.16 -11.76 7.00
N GLY A 45 -11.29 -11.91 6.32
CA GLY A 45 -11.40 -12.62 5.04
C GLY A 45 -11.39 -14.14 5.18
N ASP A 46 -11.14 -14.82 4.07
CA ASP A 46 -11.31 -16.27 3.92
C ASP A 46 -9.96 -17.01 3.81
N GLY A 47 -9.98 -18.33 4.01
CA GLY A 47 -8.80 -19.17 3.86
C GLY A 47 -7.69 -18.79 4.85
N ILE A 48 -6.54 -18.34 4.33
CA ILE A 48 -5.41 -17.84 5.16
C ILE A 48 -5.68 -16.46 5.77
N GLY A 49 -6.79 -15.81 5.41
CA GLY A 49 -7.11 -14.43 5.81
C GLY A 49 -7.09 -14.16 7.31
N PRO A 50 -7.77 -14.97 8.15
CA PRO A 50 -7.77 -14.77 9.59
C PRO A 50 -6.38 -14.84 10.22
N GLU A 51 -5.52 -15.75 9.75
CA GLU A 51 -4.16 -15.92 10.24
C GLU A 51 -3.29 -14.70 9.94
N ILE A 52 -3.29 -14.22 8.68
CA ILE A 52 -2.49 -13.04 8.29
C ILE A 52 -3.02 -11.77 8.96
N SER A 53 -4.34 -11.65 9.14
CA SER A 53 -4.96 -10.48 9.77
C SER A 53 -4.57 -10.40 11.26
N ALA A 54 -4.58 -11.54 11.96
CA ALA A 54 -4.10 -11.61 13.33
C ALA A 54 -2.60 -11.29 13.44
N ALA A 55 -1.77 -11.72 12.47
CA ALA A 55 -0.36 -11.37 12.43
C ALA A 55 -0.15 -9.86 12.27
N VAL A 56 -0.91 -9.20 11.39
CA VAL A 56 -0.87 -7.73 11.23
C VAL A 56 -1.26 -7.02 12.52
N GLN A 57 -2.34 -7.44 13.19
CA GLN A 57 -2.75 -6.85 14.45
C GLN A 57 -1.66 -6.98 15.53
N LYS A 58 -0.98 -8.14 15.62
CA LYS A 58 0.16 -8.33 16.54
C LYS A 58 1.31 -7.38 16.23
N ILE A 59 1.65 -7.19 14.96
CA ILE A 59 2.71 -6.24 14.54
C ILE A 59 2.33 -4.81 14.92
N PHE A 60 1.08 -4.41 14.70
CA PHE A 60 0.59 -3.07 15.05
C PHE A 60 0.60 -2.83 16.57
N ALA A 61 0.21 -3.82 17.35
CA ALA A 61 0.28 -3.77 18.80
C ALA A 61 1.73 -3.65 19.30
N ALA A 62 2.65 -4.47 18.75
CA ALA A 62 4.07 -4.42 19.11
C ALA A 62 4.73 -3.08 18.74
N ALA A 63 4.29 -2.46 17.63
CA ALA A 63 4.74 -1.14 17.20
C ALA A 63 4.02 0.02 17.90
N ASN A 64 3.11 -0.24 18.86
CA ASN A 64 2.30 0.75 19.55
C ASN A 64 1.60 1.74 18.60
N VAL A 65 1.09 1.23 17.47
CA VAL A 65 0.38 2.05 16.50
C VAL A 65 -0.98 2.46 17.11
N PRO A 66 -1.36 3.76 17.08
CA PRO A 66 -2.62 4.24 17.67
C PRO A 66 -3.83 3.89 16.79
N VAL A 67 -4.09 2.59 16.64
CA VAL A 67 -5.21 2.05 15.86
C VAL A 67 -6.04 1.09 16.72
N GLU A 68 -7.34 1.37 16.77
CA GLU A 68 -8.35 0.47 17.33
C GLU A 68 -9.04 -0.28 16.18
N TRP A 69 -9.03 -1.61 16.25
CA TRP A 69 -9.59 -2.44 15.20
C TRP A 69 -11.07 -2.75 15.42
N GLU A 70 -11.90 -2.46 14.43
CA GLU A 70 -13.31 -2.84 14.38
C GLU A 70 -13.47 -4.01 13.41
N SER A 71 -13.60 -5.23 13.93
CA SER A 71 -13.72 -6.43 13.10
C SER A 71 -15.13 -6.57 12.55
N VAL A 72 -15.25 -6.73 11.22
CA VAL A 72 -16.54 -6.93 10.55
C VAL A 72 -16.49 -8.14 9.62
N ASP A 73 -17.62 -8.83 9.52
CA ASP A 73 -17.82 -9.91 8.55
C ASP A 73 -18.47 -9.36 7.28
N VAL A 74 -17.95 -9.79 6.13
CA VAL A 74 -18.46 -9.44 4.79
C VAL A 74 -19.08 -10.62 4.05
N THR A 75 -19.33 -11.72 4.76
CA THR A 75 -20.05 -12.88 4.23
C THR A 75 -21.34 -12.41 3.55
N PRO A 76 -21.56 -12.73 2.26
CA PRO A 76 -22.68 -12.19 1.51
C PRO A 76 -24.02 -12.55 2.15
N VAL A 77 -24.84 -11.54 2.43
CA VAL A 77 -26.20 -11.69 2.96
C VAL A 77 -27.22 -11.50 1.85
N ARG A 78 -28.34 -12.22 1.95
CA ARG A 78 -29.44 -12.08 0.98
C ARG A 78 -30.31 -10.88 1.37
N GLY A 79 -30.35 -9.88 0.50
CA GLY A 79 -31.17 -8.68 0.68
C GLY A 79 -32.66 -8.92 0.44
N PRO A 80 -33.52 -7.95 0.76
CA PRO A 80 -34.97 -7.99 0.49
C PRO A 80 -35.32 -8.15 -0.99
N ASP A 81 -34.42 -7.71 -1.89
CA ASP A 81 -34.52 -7.86 -3.34
C ASP A 81 -34.10 -9.25 -3.85
N GLY A 82 -33.78 -10.16 -2.92
CA GLY A 82 -33.37 -11.53 -3.19
C GLY A 82 -31.93 -11.67 -3.69
N LYS A 83 -31.17 -10.57 -3.82
CA LYS A 83 -29.77 -10.58 -4.28
C LYS A 83 -28.80 -10.70 -3.10
N PHE A 84 -27.64 -11.30 -3.37
CA PHE A 84 -26.55 -11.33 -2.41
C PHE A 84 -25.79 -10.00 -2.44
N GLY A 85 -25.63 -9.38 -1.27
CA GLY A 85 -24.96 -8.10 -1.07
C GLY A 85 -24.03 -8.11 0.13
N ILE A 86 -23.32 -7.00 0.33
CA ILE A 86 -22.45 -6.78 1.49
C ILE A 86 -23.35 -6.51 2.71
N PRO A 87 -23.05 -7.08 3.89
CA PRO A 87 -23.77 -6.76 5.12
C PRO A 87 -23.76 -5.26 5.44
N GLN A 88 -24.91 -4.73 5.88
CA GLN A 88 -25.05 -3.30 6.20
C GLN A 88 -24.08 -2.88 7.32
N GLU A 89 -23.83 -3.75 8.29
CA GLU A 89 -22.86 -3.50 9.37
C GLU A 89 -21.46 -3.20 8.85
N ALA A 90 -20.99 -3.94 7.84
CA ALA A 90 -19.69 -3.71 7.21
C ALA A 90 -19.66 -2.39 6.42
N ILE A 91 -20.75 -2.05 5.74
CA ILE A 91 -20.91 -0.77 5.04
C ILE A 91 -20.86 0.39 6.04
N ASP A 92 -21.60 0.29 7.13
CA ASP A 92 -21.66 1.32 8.17
C ASP A 92 -20.31 1.49 8.86
N SER A 93 -19.63 0.40 9.17
CA SER A 93 -18.27 0.41 9.75
C SER A 93 -17.28 1.14 8.86
N MET A 94 -17.22 0.76 7.57
CA MET A 94 -16.34 1.41 6.59
C MET A 94 -16.70 2.88 6.37
N ASN A 95 -17.99 3.23 6.38
CA ASN A 95 -18.45 4.61 6.26
C ASN A 95 -18.13 5.46 7.49
N ARG A 96 -18.11 4.89 8.69
CA ARG A 96 -17.67 5.58 9.91
C ARG A 96 -16.15 5.77 9.94
N ASN A 97 -15.39 4.70 9.71
CA ASN A 97 -13.95 4.67 9.93
C ASN A 97 -13.14 5.21 8.76
N LYS A 98 -13.68 5.14 7.52
CA LYS A 98 -13.05 5.56 6.25
C LYS A 98 -11.74 4.84 5.87
N VAL A 99 -11.21 4.03 6.77
CA VAL A 99 -10.00 3.22 6.59
C VAL A 99 -10.33 1.79 6.95
N GLY A 100 -9.95 0.87 6.07
CA GLY A 100 -10.15 -0.55 6.28
C GLY A 100 -8.98 -1.40 5.81
N LEU A 101 -8.70 -2.47 6.56
CA LEU A 101 -7.76 -3.53 6.18
C LEU A 101 -8.58 -4.79 5.85
N LYS A 102 -8.34 -5.38 4.68
CA LYS A 102 -9.11 -6.56 4.24
C LYS A 102 -8.20 -7.70 3.80
N GLY A 103 -8.45 -8.89 4.33
CA GLY A 103 -7.80 -10.12 3.92
C GLY A 103 -8.18 -10.58 2.50
N PRO A 104 -7.64 -11.71 2.03
CA PRO A 104 -8.14 -12.37 0.84
C PRO A 104 -9.61 -12.73 1.02
N LEU A 105 -10.43 -12.43 0.00
CA LEU A 105 -11.85 -12.79 -0.02
C LEU A 105 -12.06 -13.77 -1.16
N MET A 106 -12.55 -14.95 -0.84
CA MET A 106 -12.85 -15.98 -1.81
C MET A 106 -14.11 -15.58 -2.58
N THR A 107 -14.01 -15.58 -3.90
CA THR A 107 -15.20 -15.43 -4.75
C THR A 107 -15.53 -16.82 -5.31
N PRO A 108 -16.73 -17.38 -5.03
CA PRO A 108 -17.12 -18.65 -5.62
C PRO A 108 -17.13 -18.51 -7.15
N VAL A 109 -16.44 -19.41 -7.83
CA VAL A 109 -16.34 -19.42 -9.29
C VAL A 109 -17.59 -20.11 -9.86
N GLY A 110 -18.50 -19.35 -10.47
CA GLY A 110 -19.74 -19.88 -11.03
C GLY A 110 -20.59 -18.82 -11.74
N LYS A 111 -21.53 -19.26 -12.60
CA LYS A 111 -22.45 -18.36 -13.33
C LYS A 111 -23.42 -17.69 -12.34
N GLY A 112 -23.33 -16.37 -12.18
CA GLY A 112 -24.37 -15.56 -11.54
C GLY A 112 -23.99 -14.80 -10.26
N HIS A 113 -22.80 -15.00 -9.70
CA HIS A 113 -22.35 -14.25 -8.52
C HIS A 113 -21.43 -13.10 -8.92
N ARG A 114 -21.76 -11.87 -8.49
CA ARG A 114 -20.80 -10.74 -8.56
C ARG A 114 -19.67 -11.01 -7.57
N SER A 115 -18.43 -10.74 -7.98
CA SER A 115 -17.29 -10.82 -7.06
C SER A 115 -17.49 -9.85 -5.90
N LEU A 116 -17.33 -10.35 -4.67
CA LEU A 116 -17.42 -9.53 -3.46
C LEU A 116 -16.38 -8.40 -3.45
N ASN A 117 -15.16 -8.68 -3.97
CA ASN A 117 -14.13 -7.65 -4.11
C ASN A 117 -14.55 -6.53 -5.08
N LEU A 118 -15.29 -6.86 -6.15
CA LEU A 118 -15.80 -5.86 -7.09
C LEU A 118 -16.95 -5.06 -6.47
N ALA A 119 -17.84 -5.73 -5.73
CA ALA A 119 -18.93 -5.07 -5.01
C ALA A 119 -18.39 -4.03 -4.01
N LEU A 120 -17.39 -4.39 -3.21
CA LEU A 120 -16.77 -3.48 -2.23
C LEU A 120 -16.15 -2.24 -2.90
N ARG A 121 -15.48 -2.42 -4.04
CA ARG A 121 -14.85 -1.30 -4.77
C ARG A 121 -15.89 -0.31 -5.30
N LYS A 122 -17.00 -0.83 -5.81
CA LYS A 122 -18.10 0.00 -6.33
C LYS A 122 -18.84 0.70 -5.19
N GLU A 123 -19.14 -0.02 -4.12
CA GLU A 123 -19.84 0.51 -2.94
C GLU A 123 -19.09 1.69 -2.32
N PHE A 124 -17.76 1.57 -2.17
CA PHE A 124 -16.94 2.60 -1.54
C PHE A 124 -16.23 3.53 -2.53
N ASN A 125 -16.61 3.51 -3.81
CA ASN A 125 -16.02 4.33 -4.87
C ASN A 125 -14.47 4.30 -4.90
N LEU A 126 -13.87 3.12 -4.74
CA LEU A 126 -12.42 2.91 -4.68
C LEU A 126 -11.82 2.85 -6.09
N TYR A 127 -11.76 4.00 -6.77
CA TYR A 127 -11.39 4.14 -8.17
C TYR A 127 -9.93 3.86 -8.51
N ALA A 128 -9.00 4.05 -7.57
CA ALA A 128 -7.56 3.85 -7.79
C ALA A 128 -7.04 2.61 -7.07
N ASN A 129 -6.44 1.69 -7.83
CA ASN A 129 -5.67 0.57 -7.30
C ASN A 129 -4.18 0.85 -7.45
N VAL A 130 -3.52 1.16 -6.33
CA VAL A 130 -2.09 1.46 -6.28
C VAL A 130 -1.32 0.20 -5.89
N ARG A 131 -0.35 -0.19 -6.73
CA ARG A 131 0.49 -1.39 -6.53
C ARG A 131 1.97 -1.03 -6.59
N PRO A 132 2.60 -0.77 -5.44
CA PRO A 132 4.05 -0.65 -5.34
C PRO A 132 4.71 -2.02 -5.54
N CYS A 133 5.68 -2.09 -6.44
CA CYS A 133 6.50 -3.25 -6.72
C CYS A 133 7.97 -2.84 -6.53
N ARG A 134 8.60 -3.36 -5.46
CA ARG A 134 9.98 -3.05 -5.13
C ARG A 134 10.80 -4.32 -4.90
N SER A 135 12.07 -4.30 -5.28
CA SER A 135 13.02 -5.34 -4.89
C SER A 135 13.19 -5.35 -3.36
N LEU A 136 13.23 -6.54 -2.77
CA LEU A 136 13.41 -6.73 -1.33
C LEU A 136 14.86 -7.12 -1.06
N GLU A 137 15.50 -6.39 -0.15
CA GLU A 137 16.87 -6.69 0.29
C GLU A 137 16.96 -8.11 0.87
N GLY A 138 17.96 -8.86 0.44
CA GLY A 138 18.16 -10.25 0.87
C GLY A 138 17.36 -11.30 0.10
N TYR A 139 16.56 -10.92 -0.90
CA TYR A 139 15.82 -11.87 -1.74
C TYR A 139 16.25 -11.75 -3.21
N GLN A 140 16.96 -12.76 -3.71
CA GLN A 140 17.40 -12.79 -5.11
C GLN A 140 16.23 -13.07 -6.06
N THR A 141 16.09 -12.23 -7.07
CA THR A 141 15.14 -12.42 -8.17
C THR A 141 15.86 -12.29 -9.51
N LEU A 142 15.13 -12.41 -10.62
CA LEU A 142 15.72 -12.24 -11.96
C LEU A 142 16.18 -10.81 -12.26
N TYR A 143 15.63 -9.81 -11.56
CA TYR A 143 15.91 -8.39 -11.77
C TYR A 143 16.25 -7.71 -10.43
N ASP A 144 17.27 -6.87 -10.47
CA ASP A 144 17.70 -6.09 -9.31
C ASP A 144 17.17 -4.64 -9.40
N ASP A 145 17.13 -3.96 -8.25
CA ASP A 145 16.78 -2.53 -8.14
C ASP A 145 15.45 -2.11 -8.79
N VAL A 146 14.45 -2.99 -8.75
CA VAL A 146 13.10 -2.67 -9.21
C VAL A 146 12.45 -1.70 -8.21
N ASP A 147 11.97 -0.55 -8.69
CA ASP A 147 11.13 0.38 -7.94
C ASP A 147 10.09 0.99 -8.88
N VAL A 148 8.91 0.38 -8.93
CA VAL A 148 7.81 0.77 -9.83
C VAL A 148 6.51 0.81 -9.08
N ILE A 149 5.70 1.85 -9.32
CA ILE A 149 4.34 1.95 -8.82
C ILE A 149 3.37 1.90 -10.00
N THR A 150 2.49 0.89 -10.01
CA THR A 150 1.38 0.84 -10.97
C THR A 150 0.13 1.45 -10.37
N ILE A 151 -0.49 2.40 -11.06
CA ILE A 151 -1.82 2.94 -10.73
C ILE A 151 -2.79 2.42 -11.78
N ARG A 152 -3.75 1.60 -11.34
CA ARG A 152 -4.77 1.03 -12.20
C ARG A 152 -6.13 1.60 -11.84
N GLU A 153 -6.89 2.01 -12.84
CA GLU A 153 -8.32 2.29 -12.74
C GLU A 153 -9.06 1.02 -12.23
N ASN A 154 -10.03 1.21 -11.33
CA ASN A 154 -10.63 0.14 -10.55
C ASN A 154 -12.16 0.23 -10.43
N THR A 155 -12.78 1.18 -11.14
CA THR A 155 -14.22 1.44 -11.17
C THR A 155 -14.90 0.95 -12.46
N GLU A 156 -14.24 1.03 -13.61
CA GLU A 156 -14.80 0.71 -14.94
C GLU A 156 -13.81 -0.05 -15.85
N GLY A 157 -14.12 -1.32 -16.15
CA GLY A 157 -13.30 -2.15 -17.06
C GLY A 157 -13.46 -3.65 -16.83
#